data_AF-A0A7V5SQ69-F1
#
_entry.id   AF-A0A7V5SQ69-F1
#
_cell.length_a   1.000
_cell.length_b   1.000
_cell.length_c   1.000
_cell.angle_alpha   90.00
_cell.angle_beta   90.00
_cell.angle_gamma   90.00
#
_symmetry.space_group_name_H-M   'P 1'
#
loop_
_entity.id
_entity.type
_entity.pdbx_description
1 polymer ?
#
loop_
_entity_poly.entity_id
_entity_poly.type
_entity_poly.pdbx_seq_one_letter_code
_entity_poly.pdbx_strand_id
1 'polypeptide(L)'
;MKKFISIRHSIKNNAIFNNFYYKVCFIIFIFLFCLLLYSASIGNIISDNAYKIQNFESISINLESSSEPIRISNNGIFSLYANGGGNGSISNPWIIENYTITSNNQSEILISISGTTDFFIIRNCILIGGACAINLINSANAMIENNTIIGTFYNSIYVYGNFENVTIKDNKINQCLLNEDSIACILVDYAKNVSIINNEIFNNTNFGESCIKYRDALYGTISSNIIHDNMIGGITLGNCNNMEILNNTISNSSIGIKGESSKNVIISYNVISGCNIGLSFLCHNISINFNTIFNNNFGIQTIESRNYNISFNNFIENGISDYFNNNIHILSYNCTGIIDSNFYHSNNLLDLNNDGISDIPMVFSIDNISDIHPKMNYYNLSNINYFTRPILYKINNELLEGEPYTGIYTLNWNKSIYYSTESVIPSITYSIWISNDYESTWSRISDYIEETTFSFNSSVYENGLNYSIKIMANNSLNQSSQIIIKNFLILKNIERPKILNLENNQKLYGKVYIKFSPIQINLPLEIKYTLFALSLIDHLFNISYSTSDFFIIDTKNFNFGKNYYFYFYIKAELYYNGNFYGYIDSDKILVLVIKEIDEIYSTWIILILSFISLSIIIYRWNKNFKKELRELEIS
;
A
#
# COMPACT_ATOMS: atom_id res chain seq x y z
N MET A 1 8.29 -75.42 -5.41
CA MET A 1 7.81 -75.17 -4.02
C MET A 1 8.69 -75.79 -2.92
N LYS A 2 10.03 -75.83 -3.08
CA LYS A 2 11.02 -76.16 -2.03
C LYS A 2 12.31 -75.33 -2.15
N LYS A 3 12.19 -74.09 -2.67
CA LYS A 3 13.32 -73.14 -2.81
C LYS A 3 12.87 -71.69 -2.61
N PHE A 4 11.96 -71.47 -1.66
CA PHE A 4 11.51 -70.15 -1.20
C PHE A 4 11.76 -69.93 0.30
N ILE A 5 12.55 -70.82 0.93
CA ILE A 5 12.97 -70.75 2.33
C ILE A 5 14.51 -70.82 2.35
N SER A 6 15.17 -69.75 1.90
CA SER A 6 16.61 -69.52 2.15
C SER A 6 17.07 -68.08 1.87
N ILE A 7 16.16 -67.09 1.91
CA ILE A 7 16.51 -65.66 1.92
C ILE A 7 15.72 -64.98 3.04
N ARG A 8 15.92 -65.44 4.28
CA ARG A 8 15.40 -64.73 5.47
C ARG A 8 16.43 -64.60 6.60
N HIS A 9 17.69 -64.87 6.31
CA HIS A 9 18.80 -64.73 7.26
C HIS A 9 20.00 -63.94 6.72
N SER A 10 19.76 -62.85 5.97
CA SER A 10 20.80 -61.85 5.67
C SER A 10 20.25 -60.41 5.55
N ILE A 11 19.28 -60.04 6.40
CA ILE A 11 18.86 -58.64 6.57
C ILE A 11 18.67 -58.37 8.06
N LYS A 12 19.73 -58.55 8.85
CA LYS A 12 19.74 -58.08 10.25
C LYS A 12 20.90 -57.16 10.60
N ASN A 13 21.85 -56.90 9.70
CA ASN A 13 22.98 -56.01 9.97
C ASN A 13 23.25 -55.04 8.81
N ASN A 14 22.26 -54.23 8.40
CA ASN A 14 22.51 -53.10 7.49
C ASN A 14 22.20 -51.78 8.21
N ALA A 15 23.10 -51.39 9.13
CA ALA A 15 23.13 -50.05 9.71
C ALA A 15 23.16 -48.94 8.64
N ILE A 16 23.62 -49.27 7.42
CA ILE A 16 23.67 -48.38 6.26
C ILE A 16 22.26 -48.02 5.76
N PHE A 17 21.30 -48.95 5.78
CA PHE A 17 19.94 -48.68 5.30
C PHE A 17 19.14 -47.79 6.26
N ASN A 18 19.33 -47.99 7.57
CA ASN A 18 18.71 -47.12 8.57
C ASN A 18 19.27 -45.70 8.49
N ASN A 19 20.58 -45.54 8.28
CA ASN A 19 21.21 -44.21 8.20
C ASN A 19 20.76 -43.45 6.94
N PHE A 20 20.53 -44.13 5.82
CA PHE A 20 19.94 -43.51 4.62
C PHE A 20 18.49 -43.06 4.85
N TYR A 21 17.66 -43.91 5.49
CA TYR A 21 16.28 -43.57 5.81
C TYR A 21 16.15 -42.36 6.74
N TYR A 22 16.98 -42.28 7.79
CA TYR A 22 16.98 -41.12 8.71
C TYR A 22 17.41 -39.82 8.02
N LYS A 23 18.37 -39.87 7.09
CA LYS A 23 18.78 -38.69 6.32
C LYS A 23 17.68 -38.18 5.39
N VAL A 24 16.97 -39.08 4.71
CA VAL A 24 15.84 -38.72 3.84
C VAL A 24 14.68 -38.13 4.66
N CYS A 25 14.32 -38.76 5.79
CA CYS A 25 13.29 -38.22 6.67
C CYS A 25 13.67 -36.85 7.26
N PHE A 26 14.94 -36.63 7.58
CA PHE A 26 15.42 -35.34 8.09
C PHE A 26 15.35 -34.22 7.04
N ILE A 27 15.69 -34.52 5.78
CA ILE A 27 15.57 -33.56 4.67
C ILE A 27 14.10 -33.21 4.41
N ILE A 28 13.20 -34.20 4.40
CA ILE A 28 11.76 -33.97 4.25
C ILE A 28 11.22 -33.12 5.42
N PHE A 29 11.68 -33.37 6.64
CA PHE A 29 11.30 -32.58 7.80
C PHE A 29 11.76 -31.11 7.69
N ILE A 30 13.01 -30.86 7.28
CA ILE A 30 13.51 -29.50 7.05
C ILE A 30 12.69 -28.80 5.98
N PHE A 31 12.38 -29.48 4.88
CA PHE A 31 11.59 -28.90 3.79
C PHE A 31 10.17 -28.54 4.25
N LEU A 32 9.50 -29.42 5.00
CA LEU A 32 8.19 -29.15 5.58
C LEU A 32 8.22 -28.01 6.61
N PHE A 33 9.29 -27.92 7.41
CA PHE A 33 9.47 -26.85 8.39
C PHE A 33 9.69 -25.50 7.70
N CYS A 34 10.48 -25.44 6.62
CA CYS A 34 10.64 -24.24 5.81
C CYS A 34 9.32 -23.79 5.16
N LEU A 35 8.49 -24.72 4.66
CA LEU A 35 7.16 -24.42 4.14
C LEU A 35 6.23 -23.83 5.21
N LEU A 36 6.31 -24.32 6.45
CA LEU A 36 5.53 -23.84 7.60
C LEU A 36 5.95 -22.43 8.05
N LEU A 37 7.26 -22.14 8.02
CA LEU A 37 7.77 -20.80 8.30
C LEU A 37 7.39 -19.81 7.18
N TYR A 38 7.44 -20.27 5.92
CA TYR A 38 7.04 -19.46 4.77
C TYR A 38 5.54 -19.12 4.81
N SER A 39 4.66 -20.08 5.13
CA SER A 39 3.22 -19.81 5.25
C SER A 39 2.88 -18.87 6.41
N ALA A 40 3.61 -18.96 7.54
CA ALA A 40 3.45 -18.02 8.65
C ALA A 40 3.85 -16.59 8.27
N SER A 41 4.92 -16.43 7.48
CA SER A 41 5.35 -15.11 7.00
C SER A 41 4.33 -14.46 6.04
N ILE A 42 3.72 -15.25 5.15
CA ILE A 42 2.68 -14.78 4.24
C ILE A 42 1.40 -14.40 5.01
N GLY A 43 1.04 -15.18 6.04
CA GLY A 43 -0.10 -14.88 6.91
C GLY A 43 0.01 -13.51 7.58
N ASN A 44 1.19 -13.16 8.10
CA ASN A 44 1.42 -11.86 8.73
C ASN A 44 1.40 -10.69 7.72
N ILE A 45 1.94 -10.89 6.51
CA ILE A 45 1.91 -9.86 5.45
C ILE A 45 0.47 -9.60 4.97
N ILE A 46 -0.35 -10.64 4.85
CA ILE A 46 -1.76 -10.51 4.47
C ILE A 46 -2.58 -9.89 5.61
N SER A 47 -2.33 -10.25 6.88
CA SER A 47 -3.06 -9.67 8.01
C SER A 47 -2.74 -8.19 8.23
N ASP A 48 -1.48 -7.78 8.09
CA ASP A 48 -1.06 -6.37 8.26
C ASP A 48 -1.64 -5.48 7.15
N ASN A 49 -1.76 -6.00 5.93
CA ASN A 49 -2.40 -5.29 4.83
C ASN A 49 -3.93 -5.25 4.96
N ALA A 50 -4.56 -6.31 5.48
CA ALA A 50 -6.01 -6.32 5.74
C ALA A 50 -6.39 -5.40 6.91
N TYR A 51 -5.54 -5.27 7.93
CA TYR A 51 -5.79 -4.40 9.10
C TYR A 51 -5.72 -2.90 8.73
N LYS A 52 -4.81 -2.52 7.82
CA LYS A 52 -4.74 -1.15 7.27
C LYS A 52 -5.97 -0.72 6.48
N ILE A 53 -6.78 -1.66 5.97
CA ILE A 53 -7.95 -1.37 5.14
C ILE A 53 -9.21 -1.11 5.98
N GLN A 54 -9.29 -1.61 7.22
CA GLN A 54 -10.50 -1.50 8.03
C GLN A 54 -10.59 -0.25 8.92
N ASN A 55 -9.52 0.54 9.06
CA ASN A 55 -9.48 1.72 9.95
C ASN A 55 -9.54 3.08 9.22
N PHE A 56 -10.09 3.15 8.01
CA PHE A 56 -10.48 4.44 7.44
C PHE A 56 -11.75 4.95 8.15
N GLU A 57 -11.56 5.52 9.34
CA GLU A 57 -12.59 6.30 10.00
C GLU A 57 -12.91 7.54 9.15
N SER A 58 -14.20 7.77 8.96
CA SER A 58 -14.75 8.86 8.16
C SER A 58 -14.15 10.20 8.59
N ILE A 59 -13.40 10.84 7.70
CA ILE A 59 -12.98 12.23 7.87
C ILE A 59 -14.28 13.07 7.91
N SER A 60 -14.67 13.53 9.09
CA SER A 60 -15.82 14.41 9.27
C SER A 60 -15.43 15.82 8.87
N ILE A 61 -15.44 16.07 7.57
CA ILE A 61 -15.34 17.43 7.03
C ILE A 61 -16.72 18.08 7.28
N ASN A 62 -16.76 19.15 8.08
CA ASN A 62 -17.95 20.00 8.22
C ASN A 62 -18.21 20.70 6.88
N LEU A 63 -18.91 20.00 5.98
CA LEU A 63 -19.32 20.52 4.68
C LEU A 63 -20.73 21.08 4.83
N GLU A 64 -20.85 22.39 4.65
CA GLU A 64 -22.14 23.06 4.54
C GLU A 64 -22.89 22.48 3.32
N SER A 65 -23.90 21.64 3.59
CA SER A 65 -24.77 20.92 2.63
C SER A 65 -24.11 19.84 1.75
N SER A 66 -24.06 18.60 2.26
CA SER A 66 -23.96 17.42 1.39
C SER A 66 -25.26 17.28 0.60
N SER A 67 -25.18 17.20 -0.73
CA SER A 67 -26.32 16.85 -1.57
C SER A 67 -26.45 15.34 -1.73
N GLU A 68 -27.66 14.87 -2.04
CA GLU A 68 -27.88 13.49 -2.47
C GLU A 68 -27.16 13.20 -3.80
N PRO A 69 -26.87 11.92 -4.11
CA PRO A 69 -26.31 11.53 -5.39
C PRO A 69 -27.15 12.00 -6.59
N ILE A 70 -26.48 12.48 -7.64
CA ILE A 70 -27.13 13.02 -8.84
C ILE A 70 -27.30 11.92 -9.89
N ARG A 71 -28.50 11.85 -10.49
CA ARG A 71 -28.85 10.88 -11.54
C ARG A 71 -29.55 11.58 -12.70
N ILE A 72 -28.92 11.57 -13.87
CA ILE A 72 -29.44 12.17 -15.11
C ILE A 72 -29.45 11.08 -16.18
N SER A 73 -30.63 10.57 -16.53
CA SER A 73 -30.78 9.49 -17.51
C SER A 73 -31.22 9.96 -18.90
N ASN A 74 -31.45 11.27 -19.07
CA ASN A 74 -31.80 11.93 -20.33
C ASN A 74 -31.74 13.46 -20.18
N ASN A 75 -31.88 14.18 -21.30
CA ASN A 75 -31.78 15.64 -21.37
C ASN A 75 -32.79 16.38 -20.47
N GLY A 76 -34.00 15.85 -20.28
CA GLY A 76 -35.06 16.52 -19.53
C GLY A 76 -34.77 16.68 -18.03
N ILE A 77 -33.85 15.87 -17.50
CA ILE A 77 -33.55 15.82 -16.07
C ILE A 77 -32.50 16.84 -15.65
N PHE A 78 -31.68 17.36 -16.58
CA PHE A 78 -30.61 18.32 -16.25
C PHE A 78 -31.11 19.54 -15.49
N SER A 79 -32.29 20.06 -15.86
CA SER A 79 -32.88 21.25 -15.22
C SER A 79 -33.12 21.12 -13.72
N LEU A 80 -33.14 19.89 -13.17
CA LEU A 80 -33.29 19.64 -11.73
C LEU A 80 -31.97 19.80 -10.95
N TYR A 81 -30.83 19.62 -11.61
CA TYR A 81 -29.51 19.57 -10.98
C TYR A 81 -28.54 20.65 -11.50
N ALA A 82 -28.89 21.34 -12.58
CA ALA A 82 -28.03 22.36 -13.16
C ALA A 82 -28.15 23.70 -12.40
N ASN A 83 -27.16 24.02 -11.57
CA ASN A 83 -27.06 25.27 -10.81
C ASN A 83 -26.62 26.42 -11.73
N GLY A 84 -27.54 26.92 -12.56
CA GLY A 84 -27.24 28.00 -13.53
C GLY A 84 -28.07 27.93 -14.80
N GLY A 85 -28.91 26.90 -14.94
CA GLY A 85 -29.66 26.64 -16.16
C GLY A 85 -28.78 26.02 -17.23
N GLY A 86 -28.95 26.48 -18.46
CA GLY A 86 -28.42 25.83 -19.65
C GLY A 86 -29.54 25.37 -20.57
N ASN A 87 -29.18 24.98 -21.79
CA ASN A 87 -30.09 24.30 -22.71
C ASN A 87 -29.41 23.16 -23.48
N GLY A 88 -28.24 22.73 -23.01
CA GLY A 88 -27.49 21.64 -23.63
C GLY A 88 -26.82 22.01 -24.95
N SER A 89 -26.84 23.27 -25.38
CA SER A 89 -26.09 23.72 -26.56
C SER A 89 -24.64 24.03 -26.21
N ILE A 90 -23.74 24.01 -27.20
CA ILE A 90 -22.32 24.36 -27.01
C ILE A 90 -22.12 25.76 -26.42
N SER A 91 -22.97 26.73 -26.80
CA SER A 91 -22.93 28.10 -26.29
C SER A 91 -23.59 28.26 -24.92
N ASN A 92 -24.37 27.27 -24.48
CA ASN A 92 -25.12 27.32 -23.22
C ASN A 92 -25.31 25.89 -22.66
N PRO A 93 -24.22 25.24 -22.23
CA PRO A 93 -24.25 23.87 -21.74
C PRO A 93 -25.01 23.79 -20.40
N TRP A 94 -25.44 22.58 -20.02
CA TRP A 94 -25.90 22.33 -18.65
C TRP A 94 -24.72 22.39 -17.67
N ILE A 95 -24.88 23.03 -16.50
CA ILE A 95 -23.77 23.19 -15.54
C ILE A 95 -24.15 22.59 -14.19
N ILE A 96 -23.47 21.52 -13.80
CA ILE A 96 -23.52 20.90 -12.47
C ILE A 96 -22.31 21.40 -11.70
N GLU A 97 -22.52 22.30 -10.73
CA GLU A 97 -21.40 22.93 -10.03
C GLU A 97 -21.63 23.19 -8.54
N ASN A 98 -20.50 23.28 -7.83
CA ASN A 98 -20.42 23.61 -6.40
C ASN A 98 -21.16 22.62 -5.49
N TYR A 99 -21.29 21.36 -5.94
CA TYR A 99 -21.86 20.29 -5.12
C TYR A 99 -20.80 19.64 -4.25
N THR A 100 -21.20 19.33 -3.02
CA THR A 100 -20.49 18.38 -2.18
C THR A 100 -21.35 17.12 -2.08
N ILE A 101 -20.85 15.98 -2.55
CA ILE A 101 -21.55 14.70 -2.46
C ILE A 101 -20.65 13.70 -1.76
N THR A 102 -21.15 13.12 -0.68
CA THR A 102 -20.40 12.12 0.09
C THR A 102 -21.18 10.83 0.18
N SER A 103 -20.51 9.69 0.04
CA SER A 103 -21.11 8.37 0.32
C SER A 103 -20.12 7.41 0.95
N ASN A 104 -20.56 6.73 2.01
CA ASN A 104 -19.84 5.59 2.58
C ASN A 104 -20.26 4.25 1.95
N ASN A 105 -21.22 4.26 1.02
CA ASN A 105 -21.69 3.06 0.35
C ASN A 105 -20.78 2.72 -0.84
N GLN A 106 -20.08 1.59 -0.75
CA GLN A 106 -19.14 1.12 -1.78
C GLN A 106 -19.79 0.81 -3.14
N SER A 107 -21.12 0.73 -3.22
CA SER A 107 -21.85 0.50 -4.47
C SER A 107 -22.51 1.76 -5.05
N GLU A 108 -22.43 2.89 -4.35
CA GLU A 108 -23.12 4.10 -4.75
C GLU A 108 -22.28 4.95 -5.70
N ILE A 109 -22.85 5.33 -6.85
CA ILE A 109 -22.24 6.31 -7.74
C ILE A 109 -22.61 7.71 -7.24
N LEU A 110 -21.71 8.69 -7.23
CA LEU A 110 -22.07 10.02 -6.74
C LEU A 110 -22.79 10.84 -7.81
N ILE A 111 -22.23 10.96 -9.00
CA ILE A 111 -22.85 11.58 -10.17
C ILE A 111 -22.92 10.55 -11.31
N SER A 112 -24.14 10.24 -11.78
CA SER A 112 -24.34 9.36 -12.92
C SER A 112 -25.10 10.09 -14.02
N ILE A 113 -24.50 10.15 -15.21
CA ILE A 113 -25.11 10.76 -16.40
C ILE A 113 -25.12 9.74 -17.54
N SER A 114 -26.28 9.54 -18.15
CA SER A 114 -26.42 8.61 -19.26
C SER A 114 -27.40 9.06 -20.33
N GLY A 115 -27.20 8.54 -21.55
CA GLY A 115 -28.16 8.67 -22.66
C GLY A 115 -28.40 10.09 -23.16
N THR A 116 -27.39 10.95 -23.15
CA THR A 116 -27.53 12.36 -23.58
C THR A 116 -26.53 12.75 -24.66
N THR A 117 -26.92 13.64 -25.57
CA THR A 117 -26.02 14.28 -26.54
C THR A 117 -25.82 15.76 -26.25
N ASP A 118 -26.47 16.28 -25.21
CA ASP A 118 -26.36 17.68 -24.82
C ASP A 118 -24.96 17.97 -24.29
N PHE A 119 -24.52 19.21 -24.45
CA PHE A 119 -23.29 19.71 -23.85
C PHE A 119 -23.52 19.95 -22.36
N PHE A 120 -22.62 19.44 -21.52
CA PHE A 120 -22.69 19.65 -20.08
C PHE A 120 -21.31 19.77 -19.43
N ILE A 121 -21.27 20.46 -18.29
CA ILE A 121 -20.08 20.72 -17.49
C ILE A 121 -20.33 20.24 -16.06
N ILE A 122 -19.40 19.46 -15.51
CA ILE A 122 -19.34 19.13 -14.08
C ILE A 122 -18.10 19.83 -13.51
N ARG A 123 -18.30 20.80 -12.60
CA ARG A 123 -17.17 21.58 -12.07
C ARG A 123 -17.27 22.00 -10.62
N ASN A 124 -16.11 22.26 -10.01
CA ASN A 124 -16.01 22.77 -8.64
C ASN A 124 -16.74 21.88 -7.62
N CYS A 125 -16.88 20.58 -7.89
CA CYS A 125 -17.51 19.65 -6.97
C CYS A 125 -16.48 18.98 -6.05
N ILE A 126 -16.91 18.65 -4.84
CA ILE A 126 -16.16 17.83 -3.88
C ILE A 126 -16.90 16.50 -3.74
N LEU A 127 -16.29 15.42 -4.22
CA LEU A 127 -16.89 14.09 -4.33
C LEU A 127 -16.11 13.11 -3.47
N ILE A 128 -16.73 12.60 -2.40
CA ILE A 128 -16.03 11.81 -1.36
C ILE A 128 -16.68 10.42 -1.23
N GLY A 129 -15.87 9.38 -1.39
CA GLY A 129 -16.31 8.00 -1.24
C GLY A 129 -17.12 7.50 -2.44
N GLY A 130 -18.04 6.57 -2.19
CA GLY A 130 -18.84 5.92 -3.23
C GLY A 130 -18.06 4.93 -4.09
N ALA A 131 -18.78 4.12 -4.87
CA ALA A 131 -18.21 3.26 -5.88
C ALA A 131 -17.43 4.09 -6.91
N CYS A 132 -18.09 5.08 -7.50
CA CYS A 132 -17.54 5.93 -8.54
C CYS A 132 -18.05 7.35 -8.35
N ALA A 133 -17.17 8.34 -8.48
CA ALA A 133 -17.57 9.72 -8.28
C ALA A 133 -18.34 10.27 -9.48
N ILE A 134 -17.85 10.02 -10.71
CA ILE A 134 -18.50 10.47 -11.93
C ILE A 134 -18.56 9.31 -12.92
N ASN A 135 -19.78 8.84 -13.22
CA ASN A 135 -20.04 7.78 -14.17
C ASN A 135 -20.79 8.32 -15.40
N LEU A 136 -20.16 8.25 -16.56
CA LEU A 136 -20.68 8.72 -17.84
C LEU A 136 -20.91 7.52 -18.77
N ILE A 137 -22.17 7.26 -19.14
CA ILE A 137 -22.55 6.09 -19.94
C ILE A 137 -23.27 6.52 -21.22
N ASN A 138 -22.79 6.09 -22.40
CA ASN A 138 -23.48 6.30 -23.68
C ASN A 138 -23.98 7.76 -23.88
N SER A 139 -23.12 8.73 -23.63
CA SER A 139 -23.43 10.16 -23.83
C SER A 139 -22.34 10.84 -24.66
N ALA A 140 -22.38 12.16 -24.84
CA ALA A 140 -21.35 12.91 -25.55
C ALA A 140 -21.14 14.30 -24.93
N ASN A 141 -20.10 15.01 -25.37
CA ASN A 141 -19.93 16.46 -25.15
C ASN A 141 -19.82 16.89 -23.68
N ALA A 142 -19.10 16.10 -22.89
CA ALA A 142 -18.90 16.35 -21.46
C ALA A 142 -17.61 17.12 -21.19
N MET A 143 -17.66 18.09 -20.27
CA MET A 143 -16.47 18.67 -19.65
C MET A 143 -16.50 18.43 -18.14
N ILE A 144 -15.47 17.77 -17.61
CA ILE A 144 -15.29 17.52 -16.18
C ILE A 144 -14.07 18.34 -15.75
N GLU A 145 -14.29 19.46 -15.06
CA GLU A 145 -13.23 20.40 -14.72
C GLU A 145 -13.17 20.81 -13.25
N ASN A 146 -11.97 20.98 -12.69
CA ASN A 146 -11.78 21.54 -11.34
C ASN A 146 -12.58 20.84 -10.23
N ASN A 147 -12.68 19.51 -10.27
CA ASN A 147 -13.31 18.73 -9.20
C ASN A 147 -12.25 18.12 -8.29
N THR A 148 -12.61 17.94 -7.01
CA THR A 148 -11.81 17.20 -6.03
C THR A 148 -12.51 15.88 -5.71
N ILE A 149 -11.84 14.75 -6.01
CA ILE A 149 -12.38 13.41 -5.80
C ILE A 149 -11.49 12.66 -4.81
N ILE A 150 -12.10 12.14 -3.75
CA ILE A 150 -11.39 11.52 -2.62
C ILE A 150 -12.02 10.17 -2.30
N GLY A 151 -11.21 9.11 -2.13
CA GLY A 151 -11.68 7.92 -1.42
C GLY A 151 -12.67 7.01 -2.17
N THR A 152 -12.74 7.06 -3.50
CA THR A 152 -13.63 6.16 -4.27
C THR A 152 -13.16 4.71 -4.17
N PHE A 153 -14.10 3.75 -4.16
CA PHE A 153 -13.82 2.31 -4.06
C PHE A 153 -13.62 1.62 -5.42
N TYR A 154 -14.11 2.25 -6.50
CA TYR A 154 -13.84 1.88 -7.88
C TYR A 154 -13.27 3.07 -8.65
N ASN A 155 -13.49 3.11 -9.97
CA ASN A 155 -13.06 4.22 -10.82
C ASN A 155 -13.60 5.54 -10.29
N SER A 156 -12.73 6.54 -10.15
CA SER A 156 -13.13 7.89 -9.75
C SER A 156 -13.94 8.57 -10.85
N ILE A 157 -13.46 8.47 -12.08
CA ILE A 157 -14.16 8.92 -13.28
C ILE A 157 -14.22 7.75 -14.25
N TYR A 158 -15.42 7.37 -14.65
CA TYR A 158 -15.64 6.31 -15.63
C TYR A 158 -16.39 6.85 -16.84
N VAL A 159 -15.75 6.76 -18.01
CA VAL A 159 -16.33 7.10 -19.31
C VAL A 159 -16.50 5.80 -20.08
N TYR A 160 -17.75 5.39 -20.29
CA TYR A 160 -18.09 4.10 -20.86
C TYR A 160 -19.06 4.18 -22.04
N GLY A 161 -18.81 3.32 -23.02
CA GLY A 161 -19.61 3.17 -24.24
C GLY A 161 -19.12 4.09 -25.34
N ASN A 162 -19.90 4.23 -26.42
CA ASN A 162 -19.59 5.05 -27.61
C ASN A 162 -19.63 6.56 -27.30
N PHE A 163 -18.90 6.98 -26.27
CA PHE A 163 -18.81 8.35 -25.80
C PHE A 163 -17.84 9.12 -26.68
N GLU A 164 -18.22 10.35 -27.04
CA GLU A 164 -17.40 11.20 -27.90
C GLU A 164 -17.23 12.59 -27.30
N ASN A 165 -16.06 13.19 -27.53
CA ASN A 165 -15.76 14.58 -27.21
C ASN A 165 -15.87 14.87 -25.70
N VAL A 166 -15.09 14.15 -24.90
CA VAL A 166 -15.00 14.38 -23.45
C VAL A 166 -13.70 15.07 -23.12
N THR A 167 -13.76 16.09 -22.28
CA THR A 167 -12.56 16.70 -21.69
C THR A 167 -12.61 16.55 -20.17
N ILE A 168 -11.60 15.88 -19.61
CA ILE A 168 -11.39 15.74 -18.16
C ILE A 168 -10.15 16.56 -17.81
N LYS A 169 -10.32 17.70 -17.16
CA LYS A 169 -9.19 18.60 -16.89
C LYS A 169 -9.17 19.23 -15.52
N ASP A 170 -7.98 19.62 -15.05
CA ASP A 170 -7.82 20.39 -13.81
C ASP A 170 -8.43 19.68 -12.57
N ASN A 171 -8.63 18.36 -12.60
CA ASN A 171 -9.19 17.63 -11.46
C ASN A 171 -8.09 17.12 -10.53
N LYS A 172 -8.44 17.00 -9.26
CA LYS A 172 -7.59 16.41 -8.22
C LYS A 172 -8.20 15.10 -7.74
N ILE A 173 -7.47 14.00 -7.87
CA ILE A 173 -7.95 12.66 -7.51
C ILE A 173 -6.95 12.01 -6.55
N ASN A 174 -7.40 11.66 -5.35
CA ASN A 174 -6.52 11.07 -4.36
C ASN A 174 -7.19 10.09 -3.40
N GLN A 175 -6.36 9.26 -2.78
CA GLN A 175 -6.78 8.31 -1.75
C GLN A 175 -7.86 7.32 -2.22
N CYS A 176 -7.96 7.05 -3.52
CA CYS A 176 -8.87 6.04 -4.04
C CYS A 176 -8.39 4.64 -3.64
N LEU A 177 -9.34 3.80 -3.23
CA LEU A 177 -9.14 2.43 -2.75
C LEU A 177 -9.66 1.46 -3.80
N LEU A 178 -8.95 1.35 -4.93
CA LEU A 178 -9.40 0.55 -6.07
C LEU A 178 -9.42 -0.94 -5.71
N ASN A 179 -10.58 -1.58 -5.72
CA ASN A 179 -10.67 -3.03 -5.51
C ASN A 179 -10.15 -3.83 -6.73
N GLU A 180 -10.12 -5.16 -6.65
CA GLU A 180 -9.62 -6.04 -7.73
C GLU A 180 -10.42 -5.90 -9.05
N ASP A 181 -11.68 -5.48 -8.98
CA ASP A 181 -12.53 -5.23 -10.16
C ASP A 181 -12.26 -3.85 -10.80
N SER A 182 -11.54 -2.98 -10.09
CA SER A 182 -11.32 -1.59 -10.47
C SER A 182 -10.01 -1.42 -11.17
N ILE A 183 -10.08 -0.93 -12.40
CA ILE A 183 -8.92 -0.96 -13.27
C ILE A 183 -8.11 0.34 -13.20
N ALA A 184 -8.76 1.49 -12.92
CA ALA A 184 -8.09 2.79 -12.86
C ALA A 184 -8.83 3.90 -12.10
N CYS A 185 -8.13 4.97 -11.69
CA CYS A 185 -8.79 6.18 -11.17
C CYS A 185 -9.63 6.86 -12.25
N ILE A 186 -9.05 7.09 -13.44
CA ILE A 186 -9.79 7.52 -14.63
C ILE A 186 -9.77 6.38 -15.65
N LEU A 187 -10.94 5.84 -15.96
CA LEU A 187 -11.11 4.80 -16.97
C LEU A 187 -11.92 5.33 -18.15
N VAL A 188 -11.33 5.22 -19.34
CA VAL A 188 -11.96 5.50 -20.62
C VAL A 188 -12.10 4.20 -21.38
N ASP A 189 -13.34 3.77 -21.63
CA ASP A 189 -13.63 2.45 -22.15
C ASP A 189 -14.64 2.50 -23.31
N TYR A 190 -14.24 1.98 -24.47
CA TYR A 190 -15.00 2.02 -25.73
C TYR A 190 -15.35 3.43 -26.26
N ALA A 191 -14.59 4.45 -25.87
CA ALA A 191 -14.84 5.85 -26.22
C ALA A 191 -13.84 6.42 -27.25
N LYS A 192 -14.16 7.58 -27.83
CA LYS A 192 -13.32 8.28 -28.82
C LYS A 192 -13.22 9.78 -28.54
N ASN A 193 -12.11 10.40 -28.95
CA ASN A 193 -11.87 11.83 -28.77
C ASN A 193 -12.01 12.27 -27.30
N VAL A 194 -11.44 11.48 -26.39
CA VAL A 194 -11.39 11.83 -24.96
C VAL A 194 -10.04 12.47 -24.66
N SER A 195 -10.06 13.59 -23.93
CA SER A 195 -8.87 14.32 -23.53
C SER A 195 -8.77 14.36 -22.01
N ILE A 196 -7.63 13.95 -21.45
CA ILE A 196 -7.33 14.01 -20.01
C ILE A 196 -6.15 14.96 -19.82
N ILE A 197 -6.42 16.17 -19.32
CA ILE A 197 -5.48 17.30 -19.37
C ILE A 197 -5.26 17.93 -17.99
N ASN A 198 -4.02 18.15 -17.56
CA ASN A 198 -3.71 18.94 -16.36
C ASN A 198 -4.39 18.44 -15.07
N ASN A 199 -4.54 17.13 -14.89
CA ASN A 199 -5.06 16.55 -13.65
C ASN A 199 -3.91 16.18 -12.70
N GLU A 200 -4.15 16.28 -11.39
CA GLU A 200 -3.24 15.80 -10.34
C GLU A 200 -3.81 14.50 -9.72
N ILE A 201 -3.10 13.38 -9.87
CA ILE A 201 -3.55 12.06 -9.38
C ILE A 201 -2.49 11.44 -8.46
N PHE A 202 -2.81 11.25 -7.19
CA PHE A 202 -1.78 10.87 -6.19
C PHE A 202 -2.31 10.13 -4.97
N ASN A 203 -1.41 9.43 -4.27
CA ASN A 203 -1.72 8.68 -3.06
C ASN A 203 -2.87 7.68 -3.23
N ASN A 204 -3.03 7.09 -4.42
CA ASN A 204 -4.03 6.06 -4.68
C ASN A 204 -3.41 4.68 -4.41
N THR A 205 -4.18 3.82 -3.75
CA THR A 205 -3.71 2.52 -3.25
C THR A 205 -4.60 1.39 -3.76
N ASN A 206 -4.15 0.15 -3.51
CA ASN A 206 -4.79 -1.12 -3.91
C ASN A 206 -4.74 -1.51 -5.40
N PHE A 207 -5.17 -2.75 -5.65
CA PHE A 207 -5.13 -3.65 -6.82
C PHE A 207 -5.45 -3.10 -8.22
N GLY A 208 -5.64 -1.80 -8.39
CA GLY A 208 -5.83 -1.20 -9.69
C GLY A 208 -4.60 -1.34 -10.59
N GLU A 209 -4.82 -1.30 -11.91
CA GLU A 209 -3.73 -1.41 -12.87
C GLU A 209 -3.00 -0.08 -13.07
N SER A 210 -3.73 1.04 -13.08
CA SER A 210 -3.14 2.36 -13.36
C SER A 210 -3.99 3.54 -12.91
N CYS A 211 -3.39 4.73 -12.74
CA CYS A 211 -4.14 5.95 -12.46
C CYS A 211 -5.04 6.36 -13.63
N ILE A 212 -4.51 6.32 -14.85
CA ILE A 212 -5.27 6.60 -16.08
C ILE A 212 -5.23 5.37 -16.97
N LYS A 213 -6.39 4.87 -17.39
CA LYS A 213 -6.47 3.78 -18.37
C LYS A 213 -7.40 4.12 -19.53
N TYR A 214 -6.91 3.90 -20.74
CA TYR A 214 -7.74 3.76 -21.93
C TYR A 214 -7.85 2.28 -22.29
N ARG A 215 -9.07 1.81 -22.56
CA ARG A 215 -9.37 0.47 -23.07
C ARG A 215 -10.25 0.57 -24.30
N ASP A 216 -9.85 -0.09 -25.39
CA ASP A 216 -10.61 -0.17 -26.64
C ASP A 216 -11.04 1.22 -27.18
N ALA A 217 -10.17 2.22 -27.03
CA ALA A 217 -10.48 3.62 -27.29
C ALA A 217 -9.61 4.23 -28.41
N LEU A 218 -10.09 5.33 -29.00
CA LEU A 218 -9.50 5.92 -30.21
C LEU A 218 -9.30 7.44 -30.08
N TYR A 219 -8.22 7.96 -30.68
CA TYR A 219 -7.99 9.41 -30.81
C TYR A 219 -7.97 10.14 -29.46
N GLY A 220 -7.45 9.49 -28.42
CA GLY A 220 -7.37 10.07 -27.09
C GLY A 220 -6.08 10.86 -26.86
N THR A 221 -6.18 11.91 -26.06
CA THR A 221 -5.03 12.74 -25.65
C THR A 221 -4.88 12.70 -24.14
N ILE A 222 -3.69 12.40 -23.64
CA ILE A 222 -3.34 12.46 -22.22
C ILE A 222 -2.19 13.44 -22.07
N SER A 223 -2.45 14.63 -21.52
CA SER A 223 -1.41 15.66 -21.49
C SER A 223 -1.32 16.50 -20.23
N SER A 224 -0.11 16.93 -19.91
CA SER A 224 0.18 17.84 -18.79
C SER A 224 -0.31 17.33 -17.41
N ASN A 225 -0.56 16.03 -17.25
CA ASN A 225 -1.00 15.48 -15.97
C ASN A 225 0.20 15.27 -15.04
N ILE A 226 -0.05 15.40 -13.74
CA ILE A 226 0.90 15.14 -12.67
C ILE A 226 0.42 13.90 -11.90
N ILE A 227 1.11 12.78 -12.05
CA ILE A 227 0.76 11.49 -11.47
C ILE A 227 1.90 11.07 -10.54
N HIS A 228 1.65 11.00 -9.23
CA HIS A 228 2.74 10.67 -8.30
C HIS A 228 2.31 9.92 -7.04
N ASP A 229 3.23 9.17 -6.45
CA ASP A 229 3.05 8.47 -5.18
C ASP A 229 1.82 7.54 -5.20
N ASN A 230 1.69 6.77 -6.28
CA ASN A 230 0.60 5.80 -6.44
C ASN A 230 1.18 4.39 -6.36
N MET A 231 0.49 3.48 -5.67
CA MET A 231 0.92 2.07 -5.60
C MET A 231 0.64 1.29 -6.90
N ILE A 232 -0.05 1.91 -7.84
CA ILE A 232 -0.48 1.35 -9.13
C ILE A 232 0.35 1.95 -10.29
N GLY A 233 0.07 1.56 -11.54
CA GLY A 233 0.71 2.17 -12.71
C GLY A 233 0.30 3.63 -12.92
N GLY A 234 1.06 4.39 -13.72
CA GLY A 234 0.71 5.76 -14.09
C GLY A 234 -0.36 5.78 -15.18
N ILE A 235 0.04 5.53 -16.43
CA ILE A 235 -0.84 5.55 -17.60
C ILE A 235 -0.81 4.18 -18.29
N THR A 236 -1.97 3.61 -18.60
CA THR A 236 -2.10 2.35 -19.38
C THR A 236 -2.96 2.55 -20.63
N LEU A 237 -2.48 2.05 -21.77
CA LEU A 237 -3.26 1.88 -22.99
C LEU A 237 -3.51 0.39 -23.25
N GLY A 238 -4.77 -0.02 -23.38
CA GLY A 238 -5.16 -1.38 -23.77
C GLY A 238 -5.96 -1.38 -25.07
N ASN A 239 -5.40 -1.96 -26.14
CA ASN A 239 -6.02 -2.02 -27.47
C ASN A 239 -6.52 -0.66 -28.00
N CYS A 240 -5.70 0.39 -27.83
CA CYS A 240 -6.03 1.75 -28.25
C CYS A 240 -5.34 2.12 -29.58
N ASN A 241 -5.91 3.06 -30.34
CA ASN A 241 -5.26 3.54 -31.57
C ASN A 241 -5.24 5.06 -31.70
N ASN A 242 -4.16 5.58 -32.29
CA ASN A 242 -3.97 7.01 -32.54
C ASN A 242 -4.01 7.81 -31.24
N MET A 243 -3.14 7.44 -30.28
CA MET A 243 -3.10 8.04 -28.95
C MET A 243 -1.92 8.99 -28.81
N GLU A 244 -2.12 10.10 -28.11
CA GLU A 244 -1.08 11.08 -27.80
C GLU A 244 -0.89 11.20 -26.28
N ILE A 245 0.33 10.96 -25.80
CA ILE A 245 0.72 11.09 -24.39
C ILE A 245 1.83 12.14 -24.28
N LEU A 246 1.46 13.35 -23.88
CA LEU A 246 2.31 14.54 -24.03
C LEU A 246 2.54 15.30 -22.72
N ASN A 247 3.75 15.72 -22.41
CA ASN A 247 4.05 16.64 -21.29
C ASN A 247 3.58 16.16 -19.90
N ASN A 248 3.42 14.86 -19.67
CA ASN A 248 3.01 14.35 -18.35
C ASN A 248 4.22 14.20 -17.43
N THR A 249 4.02 14.44 -16.14
CA THR A 249 4.99 14.15 -15.08
C THR A 249 4.50 12.95 -14.28
N ILE A 250 5.24 11.85 -14.32
CA ILE A 250 4.88 10.59 -13.66
C ILE A 250 6.00 10.18 -12.73
N SER A 251 5.71 10.01 -11.44
CA SER A 251 6.72 9.59 -10.47
C SER A 251 6.24 8.58 -9.45
N ASN A 252 7.13 7.75 -8.91
CA ASN A 252 6.84 6.80 -7.82
C ASN A 252 5.55 5.99 -8.07
N SER A 253 5.50 5.36 -9.23
CA SER A 253 4.41 4.47 -9.68
C SER A 253 5.00 3.13 -10.09
N SER A 254 4.22 2.05 -10.10
CA SER A 254 4.78 0.72 -10.45
C SER A 254 5.36 0.72 -11.87
N ILE A 255 4.59 1.19 -12.84
CA ILE A 255 5.02 1.43 -14.23
C ILE A 255 4.63 2.86 -14.58
N GLY A 256 5.51 3.65 -15.21
CA GLY A 256 5.20 5.02 -15.60
C GLY A 256 4.14 5.06 -16.70
N ILE A 257 4.46 4.59 -17.90
CA ILE A 257 3.50 4.43 -19.01
C ILE A 257 3.59 3.00 -19.56
N LYS A 258 2.43 2.37 -19.71
CA LYS A 258 2.26 1.03 -20.25
C LYS A 258 1.38 1.06 -21.50
N GLY A 259 1.74 0.30 -22.52
CA GLY A 259 0.87 0.08 -23.67
C GLY A 259 0.80 -1.40 -24.07
N GLU A 260 -0.42 -1.88 -24.28
CA GLU A 260 -0.75 -3.25 -24.62
C GLU A 260 -1.61 -3.26 -25.89
N SER A 261 -1.18 -4.02 -26.90
CA SER A 261 -1.90 -4.24 -28.15
C SER A 261 -2.37 -2.96 -28.85
N SER A 262 -1.70 -1.83 -28.63
CA SER A 262 -2.09 -0.52 -29.15
C SER A 262 -1.27 -0.14 -30.39
N LYS A 263 -1.78 0.78 -31.22
CA LYS A 263 -1.11 1.21 -32.45
C LYS A 263 -1.11 2.71 -32.66
N ASN A 264 -0.09 3.21 -33.37
CA ASN A 264 0.05 4.63 -33.71
C ASN A 264 0.01 5.50 -32.44
N VAL A 265 0.91 5.22 -31.50
CA VAL A 265 0.99 5.91 -30.21
C VAL A 265 2.17 6.88 -30.22
N ILE A 266 1.93 8.13 -29.86
CA ILE A 266 2.96 9.16 -29.71
C ILE A 266 3.16 9.45 -28.22
N ILE A 267 4.40 9.36 -27.75
CA ILE A 267 4.79 9.60 -26.37
C ILE A 267 5.91 10.62 -26.39
N SER A 268 5.62 11.86 -26.01
CA SER A 268 6.60 12.93 -26.10
C SER A 268 6.60 13.89 -24.93
N TYR A 269 7.78 14.44 -24.62
CA TYR A 269 7.95 15.48 -23.60
C TYR A 269 7.50 15.06 -22.18
N ASN A 270 7.41 13.76 -21.90
CA ASN A 270 7.05 13.29 -20.56
C ASN A 270 8.28 13.23 -19.65
N VAL A 271 8.07 13.43 -18.36
CA VAL A 271 9.06 13.29 -17.29
C VAL A 271 8.66 12.10 -16.44
N ILE A 272 9.48 11.04 -16.43
CA ILE A 272 9.11 9.75 -15.81
C ILE A 272 10.21 9.29 -14.84
N SER A 273 9.87 9.09 -13.56
CA SER A 273 10.88 8.78 -12.55
C SER A 273 10.44 7.94 -11.36
N GLY A 274 11.40 7.30 -10.68
CA GLY A 274 11.10 6.52 -9.48
C GLY A 274 10.14 5.36 -9.71
N CYS A 275 9.97 4.91 -10.96
CA CYS A 275 9.15 3.76 -11.30
C CYS A 275 9.96 2.47 -11.33
N ASN A 276 9.32 1.33 -11.15
CA ASN A 276 9.98 0.05 -11.45
C ASN A 276 10.32 -0.01 -12.94
N ILE A 277 9.37 0.33 -13.81
CA ILE A 277 9.63 0.47 -15.24
C ILE A 277 9.11 1.84 -15.68
N GLY A 278 9.97 2.68 -16.26
CA GLY A 278 9.54 3.98 -16.76
C GLY A 278 8.50 3.83 -17.87
N LEU A 279 8.81 3.02 -18.88
CA LEU A 279 8.00 2.80 -20.07
C LEU A 279 7.95 1.29 -20.41
N SER A 280 6.78 0.70 -20.62
CA SER A 280 6.62 -0.71 -21.00
C SER A 280 5.63 -0.90 -22.16
N PHE A 281 6.08 -1.48 -23.28
CA PHE A 281 5.25 -1.57 -24.49
C PHE A 281 5.24 -2.93 -25.17
N LEU A 282 4.03 -3.38 -25.48
CA LEU A 282 3.66 -4.42 -26.44
C LEU A 282 2.75 -3.78 -27.49
N CYS A 283 3.30 -2.95 -28.38
CA CYS A 283 2.55 -2.09 -29.27
C CYS A 283 3.22 -1.97 -30.66
N HIS A 284 2.51 -1.40 -31.63
CA HIS A 284 3.03 -1.20 -32.99
C HIS A 284 2.97 0.27 -33.44
N ASN A 285 3.92 0.68 -34.28
CA ASN A 285 4.01 2.06 -34.79
C ASN A 285 4.02 3.09 -33.64
N ILE A 286 5.00 2.99 -32.74
CA ILE A 286 5.12 3.86 -31.56
C ILE A 286 6.22 4.88 -31.80
N SER A 287 5.98 6.15 -31.48
CA SER A 287 7.02 7.17 -31.40
C SER A 287 7.23 7.55 -29.94
N ILE A 288 8.46 7.36 -29.43
CA ILE A 288 8.88 7.75 -28.08
C ILE A 288 10.00 8.77 -28.23
N ASN A 289 9.70 10.05 -28.02
CA ASN A 289 10.64 11.12 -28.32
C ASN A 289 10.62 12.30 -27.36
N PHE A 290 11.77 12.90 -27.10
CA PHE A 290 11.90 14.05 -26.20
C PHE A 290 11.43 13.81 -24.77
N ASN A 291 11.41 12.57 -24.30
CA ASN A 291 11.06 12.26 -22.90
C ASN A 291 12.32 12.32 -22.01
N THR A 292 12.13 12.63 -20.73
CA THR A 292 13.18 12.51 -19.71
C THR A 292 12.80 11.39 -18.76
N ILE A 293 13.58 10.32 -18.75
CA ILE A 293 13.32 9.08 -18.04
C ILE A 293 14.49 8.87 -17.08
N PHE A 294 14.24 8.90 -15.78
CA PHE A 294 15.34 8.86 -14.81
C PHE A 294 15.01 8.20 -13.49
N ASN A 295 16.02 7.67 -12.80
CA ASN A 295 15.86 7.06 -11.48
C ASN A 295 14.78 5.96 -11.47
N ASN A 296 14.65 5.21 -12.56
CA ASN A 296 13.78 4.03 -12.66
C ASN A 296 14.61 2.75 -12.59
N ASN A 297 14.01 1.62 -12.21
CA ASN A 297 14.73 0.34 -12.26
C ASN A 297 15.04 -0.05 -13.71
N PHE A 298 14.09 0.19 -14.62
CA PHE A 298 14.28 0.11 -16.07
C PHE A 298 13.78 1.39 -16.73
N GLY A 299 14.52 1.91 -17.72
CA GLY A 299 14.07 3.08 -18.49
C GLY A 299 12.91 2.74 -19.42
N ILE A 300 13.18 1.96 -20.47
CA ILE A 300 12.20 1.43 -21.41
C ILE A 300 12.28 -0.09 -21.47
N GLN A 301 11.13 -0.75 -21.53
CA GLN A 301 10.97 -2.15 -21.89
C GLN A 301 10.05 -2.27 -23.11
N THR A 302 10.50 -2.97 -24.15
CA THR A 302 9.70 -3.32 -25.32
C THR A 302 9.66 -4.83 -25.50
N ILE A 303 8.46 -5.38 -25.70
CA ILE A 303 8.23 -6.81 -25.91
C ILE A 303 7.42 -6.94 -27.20
N GLU A 304 7.90 -7.72 -28.16
CA GLU A 304 7.24 -8.03 -29.45
C GLU A 304 6.69 -6.80 -30.21
N SER A 305 7.27 -5.63 -29.95
CA SER A 305 6.84 -4.36 -30.55
C SER A 305 7.44 -4.19 -31.93
N ARG A 306 6.70 -3.57 -32.86
CA ARG A 306 7.16 -3.41 -34.25
C ARG A 306 7.03 -1.97 -34.70
N ASN A 307 7.98 -1.54 -35.53
CA ASN A 307 8.04 -0.19 -36.09
C ASN A 307 8.05 0.89 -34.99
N TYR A 308 8.78 0.68 -33.90
CA TYR A 308 8.97 1.75 -32.93
C TYR A 308 10.07 2.71 -33.39
N ASN A 309 9.98 3.97 -32.96
CA ASN A 309 11.03 4.98 -33.08
C ASN A 309 11.28 5.56 -31.68
N ILE A 310 12.46 5.30 -31.12
CA ILE A 310 12.90 5.83 -29.82
C ILE A 310 14.05 6.80 -30.09
N SER A 311 13.77 8.11 -30.02
CA SER A 311 14.77 9.12 -30.35
C SER A 311 14.68 10.38 -29.51
N PHE A 312 15.81 11.08 -29.33
CA PHE A 312 15.86 12.35 -28.62
C PHE A 312 15.39 12.29 -27.14
N ASN A 313 15.46 11.13 -26.49
CA ASN A 313 15.12 11.00 -25.07
C ASN A 313 16.36 11.18 -24.18
N ASN A 314 16.15 11.60 -22.93
CA ASN A 314 17.17 11.67 -21.89
C ASN A 314 17.01 10.47 -20.94
N PHE A 315 18.00 9.59 -20.86
CA PHE A 315 18.06 8.49 -19.88
C PHE A 315 19.08 8.81 -18.80
N ILE A 316 18.63 9.00 -17.56
CA ILE A 316 19.49 9.49 -16.47
C ILE A 316 19.38 8.53 -15.28
N GLU A 317 20.47 7.91 -14.85
CA GLU A 317 20.47 7.08 -13.62
C GLU A 317 19.34 6.02 -13.58
N ASN A 318 18.98 5.41 -14.72
CA ASN A 318 18.11 4.23 -14.71
C ASN A 318 18.95 2.96 -14.48
N GLY A 319 18.32 1.87 -14.06
CA GLY A 319 19.04 0.61 -13.76
C GLY A 319 19.34 0.42 -12.27
N ILE A 320 18.58 1.07 -11.38
CA ILE A 320 18.94 1.19 -9.96
C ILE A 320 18.78 -0.13 -9.18
N SER A 321 17.79 -0.98 -9.49
CA SER A 321 17.42 -2.06 -8.56
C SER A 321 18.01 -3.44 -8.83
N ASP A 322 18.58 -3.77 -10.00
CA ASP A 322 18.81 -5.18 -10.31
C ASP A 322 20.24 -5.59 -10.70
N TYR A 323 20.77 -6.49 -9.85
CA TYR A 323 21.30 -7.85 -10.06
C TYR A 323 22.16 -8.18 -11.31
N PHE A 324 21.99 -7.47 -12.41
CA PHE A 324 22.76 -7.65 -13.64
C PHE A 324 23.87 -6.60 -13.82
N ASN A 325 24.06 -5.65 -12.88
CA ASN A 325 25.15 -4.65 -12.89
C ASN A 325 25.30 -3.81 -14.17
N ASN A 326 24.29 -3.77 -15.04
CA ASN A 326 24.49 -3.34 -16.44
C ASN A 326 23.75 -2.05 -16.86
N ASN A 327 23.33 -1.16 -15.94
CA ASN A 327 22.71 0.15 -16.28
C ASN A 327 21.73 0.06 -17.46
N ILE A 328 20.77 -0.87 -17.39
CA ILE A 328 19.92 -1.21 -18.53
C ILE A 328 18.89 -0.10 -18.75
N HIS A 329 19.19 0.80 -19.67
CA HIS A 329 18.29 1.89 -20.05
C HIS A 329 17.13 1.41 -20.92
N ILE A 330 17.39 0.48 -21.84
CA ILE A 330 16.40 -0.06 -22.77
C ILE A 330 16.50 -1.58 -22.78
N LEU A 331 15.37 -2.27 -22.66
CA LEU A 331 15.27 -3.72 -22.75
C LEU A 331 14.32 -4.08 -23.88
N SER A 332 14.82 -4.75 -24.92
CA SER A 332 14.02 -5.13 -26.09
C SER A 332 14.09 -6.63 -26.35
N TYR A 333 12.93 -7.24 -26.63
CA TYR A 333 12.77 -8.66 -26.95
C TYR A 333 11.94 -8.87 -28.20
N ASN A 334 12.52 -9.45 -29.27
CA ASN A 334 11.83 -9.74 -30.53
C ASN A 334 11.16 -8.51 -31.16
N CYS A 335 11.76 -7.33 -30.97
CA CYS A 335 11.19 -6.08 -31.45
C CYS A 335 11.92 -5.59 -32.71
N THR A 336 11.22 -4.83 -33.55
CA THR A 336 11.81 -4.13 -34.71
C THR A 336 11.54 -2.64 -34.62
N GLY A 337 12.56 -1.81 -34.83
CA GLY A 337 12.43 -0.37 -34.74
C GLY A 337 13.76 0.33 -34.89
N ILE A 338 13.75 1.64 -34.68
CA ILE A 338 14.92 2.51 -34.72
C ILE A 338 15.12 3.10 -33.33
N ILE A 339 16.34 2.99 -32.81
CA ILE A 339 16.81 3.74 -31.65
C ILE A 339 17.92 4.65 -32.17
N ASP A 340 17.75 5.95 -31.99
CA ASP A 340 18.69 6.92 -32.56
C ASP A 340 18.69 8.20 -31.73
N SER A 341 19.86 8.79 -31.54
CA SER A 341 19.97 10.16 -31.07
C SER A 341 19.37 10.35 -29.68
N ASN A 342 19.53 9.41 -28.75
CA ASN A 342 19.16 9.58 -27.35
C ASN A 342 20.39 9.93 -26.49
N PHE A 343 20.17 10.59 -25.37
CA PHE A 343 21.20 10.89 -24.36
C PHE A 343 21.20 9.83 -23.25
N TYR A 344 22.39 9.43 -22.79
CA TYR A 344 22.57 8.48 -21.70
C TYR A 344 23.54 9.03 -20.65
N HIS A 345 23.13 9.10 -19.39
CA HIS A 345 24.01 9.40 -18.27
C HIS A 345 24.91 8.17 -17.98
N SER A 346 25.88 7.92 -18.84
CA SER A 346 26.88 6.87 -18.67
C SER A 346 28.28 7.43 -18.94
N ASN A 347 29.24 7.10 -18.08
CA ASN A 347 30.57 7.71 -18.08
C ASN A 347 31.52 7.15 -19.15
N ASN A 348 31.03 6.28 -20.04
CA ASN A 348 31.87 5.49 -20.94
C ASN A 348 31.69 5.82 -22.43
N LEU A 349 30.90 6.85 -22.76
CA LEU A 349 30.75 7.30 -24.15
C LEU A 349 31.99 8.10 -24.56
N LEU A 350 32.49 7.85 -25.77
CA LEU A 350 33.65 8.53 -26.35
C LEU A 350 33.19 9.37 -27.53
N ASP A 351 33.55 10.65 -27.50
CA ASP A 351 33.32 11.62 -28.58
C ASP A 351 34.69 12.18 -28.97
N LEU A 352 35.35 11.56 -29.95
CA LEU A 352 36.71 11.88 -30.38
C LEU A 352 36.76 13.13 -31.27
N ASN A 353 35.65 13.45 -31.94
CA ASN A 353 35.55 14.58 -32.86
C ASN A 353 34.90 15.84 -32.24
N ASN A 354 34.38 15.72 -31.00
CA ASN A 354 33.67 16.75 -30.24
C ASN A 354 32.42 17.31 -30.95
N ASP A 355 31.68 16.48 -31.68
CA ASP A 355 30.42 16.87 -32.34
C ASP A 355 29.19 16.71 -31.41
N GLY A 356 29.40 16.22 -30.18
CA GLY A 356 28.36 15.98 -29.19
C GLY A 356 27.64 14.64 -29.39
N ILE A 357 28.16 13.76 -30.25
CA ILE A 357 27.68 12.40 -30.50
C ILE A 357 28.79 11.42 -30.09
N SER A 358 28.41 10.34 -29.43
CA SER A 358 29.33 9.22 -29.17
C SER A 358 29.71 8.56 -30.50
N ASP A 359 31.00 8.45 -30.78
CA ASP A 359 31.54 7.72 -31.93
C ASP A 359 31.32 6.20 -31.82
N ILE A 360 30.89 5.72 -30.66
CA ILE A 360 30.57 4.32 -30.39
C ILE A 360 29.05 4.20 -30.17
N PRO A 361 28.35 3.34 -30.94
CA PRO A 361 26.94 3.02 -30.69
C PRO A 361 26.70 2.45 -29.29
N MET A 362 25.59 2.81 -28.66
CA MET A 362 25.21 2.30 -27.35
C MET A 362 24.40 1.01 -27.53
N VAL A 363 24.90 -0.13 -27.06
CA VAL A 363 24.27 -1.46 -27.26
C VAL A 363 23.51 -1.87 -25.99
N PHE A 364 22.24 -2.29 -26.12
CA PHE A 364 21.36 -2.46 -24.96
C PHE A 364 20.98 -3.91 -24.59
N SER A 365 21.02 -4.87 -25.52
CA SER A 365 20.54 -6.23 -25.21
C SER A 365 20.97 -7.34 -26.17
N ILE A 366 20.42 -8.53 -25.89
CA ILE A 366 20.56 -9.84 -26.56
C ILE A 366 20.29 -9.77 -28.07
N ASP A 367 19.45 -8.84 -28.53
CA ASP A 367 19.05 -8.72 -29.93
C ASP A 367 20.04 -7.84 -30.75
N ASN A 368 21.18 -7.45 -30.17
CA ASN A 368 22.15 -6.51 -30.77
C ASN A 368 21.53 -5.16 -31.20
N ILE A 369 20.45 -4.74 -30.52
CA ILE A 369 19.84 -3.43 -30.75
C ILE A 369 20.74 -2.37 -30.12
N SER A 370 20.98 -1.31 -30.87
CA SER A 370 21.81 -0.19 -30.44
C SER A 370 21.21 1.15 -30.83
N ASP A 371 21.56 2.18 -30.05
CA ASP A 371 21.44 3.57 -30.47
C ASP A 371 22.65 3.90 -31.34
N ILE A 372 22.40 4.22 -32.60
CA ILE A 372 23.43 4.44 -33.61
C ILE A 372 24.12 5.80 -33.50
N HIS A 373 23.50 6.79 -32.86
CA HIS A 373 24.09 8.11 -32.63
C HIS A 373 23.81 8.61 -31.19
N PRO A 374 24.30 7.92 -30.15
CA PRO A 374 24.06 8.33 -28.77
C PRO A 374 24.60 9.75 -28.57
N LYS A 375 23.83 10.64 -27.95
CA LYS A 375 24.30 12.00 -27.65
C LYS A 375 25.07 12.08 -26.36
N MET A 376 26.04 12.98 -26.35
CA MET A 376 26.85 13.36 -25.19
C MET A 376 26.19 14.44 -24.33
N ASN A 377 25.16 15.12 -24.84
CA ASN A 377 24.44 16.19 -24.15
C ASN A 377 22.94 15.92 -24.13
N TYR A 378 22.29 16.34 -23.06
CA TYR A 378 20.83 16.25 -22.89
C TYR A 378 20.08 17.06 -23.95
N TYR A 379 18.90 16.58 -24.31
CA TYR A 379 17.95 17.31 -25.14
C TYR A 379 17.04 18.21 -24.29
N ASN A 380 16.90 19.47 -24.73
CA ASN A 380 15.96 20.46 -24.24
C ASN A 380 16.18 20.89 -22.77
N LEU A 381 17.05 21.88 -22.58
CA LEU A 381 17.46 22.36 -21.25
C LEU A 381 16.43 23.29 -20.58
N SER A 382 15.47 23.84 -21.31
CA SER A 382 14.70 25.00 -20.85
C SER A 382 13.55 24.72 -19.88
N ASN A 383 13.18 23.45 -19.61
CA ASN A 383 11.98 23.14 -18.82
C ASN A 383 12.11 22.00 -17.79
N ILE A 384 13.29 21.41 -17.58
CA ILE A 384 13.46 20.39 -16.53
C ILE A 384 14.06 21.07 -15.30
N ASN A 385 13.26 21.91 -14.63
CA ASN A 385 13.52 22.23 -13.23
C ASN A 385 12.61 21.32 -12.41
N TYR A 386 12.97 20.04 -12.34
CA TYR A 386 12.17 19.07 -11.62
C TYR A 386 12.70 18.94 -10.20
N PHE A 387 11.88 19.39 -9.25
CA PHE A 387 12.20 19.35 -7.84
C PHE A 387 11.32 18.32 -7.13
N THR A 388 11.88 17.14 -6.85
CA THR A 388 11.10 16.06 -6.23
C THR A 388 10.59 16.49 -4.85
N ARG A 389 9.37 16.07 -4.52
CA ARG A 389 8.83 16.23 -3.15
C ARG A 389 9.66 15.37 -2.19
N PRO A 390 9.95 15.84 -0.96
CA PRO A 390 10.54 14.98 0.06
C PRO A 390 9.55 13.85 0.38
N ILE A 391 10.02 12.60 0.39
CA ILE A 391 9.19 11.43 0.69
C ILE A 391 9.49 10.97 2.11
N LEU A 392 8.54 11.11 3.02
CA LEU A 392 8.70 10.61 4.39
C LEU A 392 8.54 9.08 4.38
N TYR A 393 9.59 8.35 4.77
CA TYR A 393 9.55 6.89 4.84
C TYR A 393 9.63 6.34 6.26
N LYS A 394 10.04 7.17 7.25
CA LYS A 394 10.11 6.73 8.64
C LYS A 394 10.01 7.87 9.63
N ILE A 395 9.15 7.71 10.63
CA ILE A 395 9.23 8.39 11.91
C ILE A 395 9.69 7.32 12.92
N ASN A 396 10.77 7.53 13.67
CA ASN A 396 11.27 6.50 14.61
C ASN A 396 10.29 6.19 15.75
N ASN A 397 10.49 4.99 16.34
CA ASN A 397 9.52 4.04 16.94
C ASN A 397 8.65 3.39 15.86
N GLU A 398 8.64 2.06 15.79
CA GLU A 398 7.76 1.30 14.89
C GLU A 398 6.31 1.73 15.17
N LEU A 399 5.83 2.70 14.39
CA LEU A 399 4.52 3.30 14.58
C LEU A 399 3.47 2.26 14.21
N LEU A 400 2.93 1.60 15.22
CA LEU A 400 1.57 1.14 15.16
C LEU A 400 0.72 2.42 15.10
N GLU A 401 -0.09 2.57 14.05
CA GLU A 401 -1.03 3.69 13.90
C GLU A 401 -1.73 3.95 15.24
N GLY A 402 -1.52 5.15 15.79
CA GLY A 402 -2.24 5.63 16.97
C GLY A 402 -1.46 5.80 18.29
N GLU A 403 -0.19 5.43 18.43
CA GLU A 403 0.49 5.77 19.69
C GLU A 403 0.60 7.32 19.86
N PRO A 404 0.13 7.90 20.97
CA PRO A 404 0.24 9.32 21.20
C PRO A 404 1.69 9.71 21.48
N TYR A 405 2.01 10.90 21.00
CA TYR A 405 3.37 11.30 20.77
C TYR A 405 3.96 12.03 21.99
N THR A 406 4.73 11.29 22.81
CA THR A 406 5.58 11.82 23.90
C THR A 406 7.07 11.63 23.60
N GLY A 407 7.88 12.70 23.71
CA GLY A 407 9.36 12.60 23.74
C GLY A 407 10.06 13.09 22.47
N ILE A 408 11.17 12.46 22.09
CA ILE A 408 11.97 12.85 20.92
C ILE A 408 11.45 12.15 19.66
N TYR A 409 11.08 12.94 18.67
CA TYR A 409 10.74 12.54 17.31
C TYR A 409 11.99 12.47 16.47
N THR A 410 12.07 11.51 15.55
CA THR A 410 13.01 11.58 14.43
C THR A 410 12.21 11.40 13.15
N LEU A 411 12.11 12.46 12.37
CA LEU A 411 11.59 12.44 11.00
C LEU A 411 12.71 12.01 10.06
N ASN A 412 12.46 11.04 9.19
CA ASN A 412 13.37 10.63 8.12
C ASN A 412 12.64 10.69 6.78
N TRP A 413 13.23 11.37 5.82
CA TRP A 413 12.70 11.50 4.46
C TRP A 413 13.76 11.21 3.42
N ASN A 414 13.34 10.93 2.18
CA ASN A 414 14.25 10.83 1.05
C ASN A 414 14.70 12.22 0.64
N LYS A 415 15.97 12.32 0.24
CA LYS A 415 16.52 13.56 -0.29
C LYS A 415 15.67 13.98 -1.50
N SER A 416 15.11 15.18 -1.45
CA SER A 416 14.61 15.84 -2.66
C SER A 416 15.76 15.94 -3.65
N ILE A 417 15.46 15.69 -4.91
CA ILE A 417 16.40 15.75 -6.00
C ILE A 417 15.93 16.90 -6.88
N TYR A 418 16.88 17.75 -7.19
CA TYR A 418 16.69 18.81 -8.14
C TYR A 418 17.42 18.42 -9.41
N TYR A 419 16.65 18.03 -10.41
CA TYR A 419 17.20 17.85 -11.74
C TYR A 419 17.13 19.19 -12.42
N SER A 420 18.30 19.71 -12.76
CA SER A 420 18.47 20.87 -13.62
C SER A 420 19.60 20.62 -14.58
N THR A 421 19.48 21.33 -15.68
CA THR A 421 20.39 21.34 -16.80
C THR A 421 21.45 22.42 -16.65
N GLU A 422 21.35 23.26 -15.61
CA GLU A 422 22.37 24.22 -15.23
C GLU A 422 23.60 23.50 -14.66
N SER A 423 24.79 23.99 -15.01
CA SER A 423 26.07 23.46 -14.49
C SER A 423 26.19 23.54 -12.96
N VAL A 424 25.36 24.35 -12.32
CA VAL A 424 25.30 24.50 -10.88
C VAL A 424 24.01 23.87 -10.40
N ILE A 425 24.09 22.67 -9.83
CA ILE A 425 22.96 22.06 -9.12
C ILE A 425 22.75 22.87 -7.85
N PRO A 426 21.61 23.57 -7.67
CA PRO A 426 21.33 24.33 -6.46
C PRO A 426 21.34 23.39 -5.25
N SER A 427 21.93 23.87 -4.15
CA SER A 427 21.87 23.18 -2.87
C SER A 427 20.42 23.06 -2.43
N ILE A 428 20.04 21.87 -1.97
CA ILE A 428 18.71 21.59 -1.44
C ILE A 428 18.79 21.64 0.08
N THR A 429 17.93 22.44 0.68
CA THR A 429 17.76 22.53 2.14
C THR A 429 16.32 22.22 2.50
N TYR A 430 16.07 21.88 3.75
CA TYR A 430 14.73 21.59 4.26
C TYR A 430 14.37 22.52 5.39
N SER A 431 13.09 22.84 5.47
CA SER A 431 12.47 23.50 6.60
C SER A 431 11.35 22.63 7.14
N ILE A 432 11.26 22.55 8.46
CA ILE A 432 10.26 21.75 9.17
C ILE A 432 9.31 22.71 9.86
N TRP A 433 8.02 22.51 9.62
CA TRP A 433 6.96 23.32 10.18
C TRP A 433 5.97 22.43 10.91
N ILE A 434 5.31 22.99 11.92
CA ILE A 434 4.25 22.34 12.68
C ILE A 434 3.03 23.27 12.74
N SER A 435 1.85 22.67 12.65
CA SER A 435 0.55 23.31 12.79
C SER A 435 -0.21 22.56 13.89
N ASN A 436 -1.03 23.25 14.67
CA ASN A 436 -1.92 22.66 15.67
C ASN A 436 -3.41 23.05 15.47
N ASP A 437 -3.73 23.66 14.34
CA ASP A 437 -5.02 24.28 14.04
C ASP A 437 -5.53 23.93 12.62
N TYR A 438 -5.37 22.67 12.22
CA TYR A 438 -5.77 22.17 10.91
C TYR A 438 -5.13 22.93 9.73
N GLU A 439 -3.84 23.25 9.87
CA GLU A 439 -3.01 23.87 8.82
C GLU A 439 -3.37 25.34 8.56
N SER A 440 -4.21 25.93 9.42
CA SER A 440 -4.58 27.35 9.36
C SER A 440 -3.38 28.23 9.65
N THR A 441 -2.53 27.84 10.61
CA THR A 441 -1.27 28.52 10.92
C THR A 441 -0.10 27.54 10.99
N TRP A 442 1.09 28.00 10.62
CA TRP A 442 2.31 27.19 10.61
C TRP A 442 3.40 27.86 11.44
N SER A 443 3.92 27.13 12.42
CA SER A 443 5.09 27.51 13.20
C SER A 443 6.32 26.77 12.65
N ARG A 444 7.38 27.50 12.32
CA ARG A 444 8.63 26.89 11.86
C ARG A 444 9.39 26.30 13.04
N ILE A 445 9.67 24.99 12.98
CA ILE A 445 10.47 24.28 13.99
C ILE A 445 11.96 24.46 13.69
N SER A 446 12.33 24.30 12.41
CA SER A 446 13.70 24.37 11.95
C SER A 446 13.75 24.80 10.48
N ASP A 447 14.90 25.30 10.06
CA ASP A 447 15.15 25.84 8.72
C ASP A 447 16.58 25.52 8.27
N TYR A 448 16.82 25.56 6.96
CA TYR A 448 18.13 25.30 6.35
C TYR A 448 18.78 23.97 6.76
N ILE A 449 17.99 22.90 6.92
CA ILE A 449 18.52 21.56 7.19
C ILE A 449 19.06 20.97 5.89
N GLU A 450 20.30 20.51 5.86
CA GLU A 450 20.88 19.83 4.69
C GLU A 450 20.70 18.30 4.75
N GLU A 451 20.56 17.77 5.96
CA GLU A 451 20.30 16.35 6.21
C GLU A 451 18.86 15.97 5.87
N THR A 452 18.62 14.67 5.71
CA THR A 452 17.28 14.12 5.47
C THR A 452 16.67 13.49 6.72
N THR A 453 17.21 13.88 7.88
CA THR A 453 16.76 13.46 9.19
C THR A 453 16.66 14.66 10.11
N PHE A 454 15.58 14.76 10.87
CA PHE A 454 15.43 15.83 11.86
C PHE A 454 14.74 15.31 13.11
N SER A 455 15.31 15.67 14.26
CA SER A 455 14.74 15.33 15.56
C SER A 455 14.25 16.53 16.33
N PHE A 456 13.03 16.43 16.86
CA PHE A 456 12.45 17.45 17.74
C PHE A 456 11.80 16.81 18.96
N ASN A 457 11.73 17.54 20.06
CA ASN A 457 11.10 17.05 21.29
C ASN A 457 9.63 17.53 21.33
N SER A 458 8.64 16.62 21.37
CA SER A 458 7.24 17.03 21.44
C SER A 458 6.85 17.67 22.77
N SER A 459 7.64 17.48 23.83
CA SER A 459 7.29 17.97 25.16
C SER A 459 7.23 19.50 25.27
N VAL A 460 7.75 20.22 24.26
CA VAL A 460 7.68 21.68 24.17
C VAL A 460 6.34 22.17 23.62
N TYR A 461 5.53 21.31 23.01
CA TYR A 461 4.22 21.64 22.47
C TYR A 461 3.10 21.22 23.43
N GLU A 462 1.98 21.94 23.39
CA GLU A 462 0.82 21.65 24.23
C GLU A 462 0.07 20.40 23.76
N ASN A 463 -0.73 19.81 24.64
CA ASN A 463 -1.60 18.70 24.27
C ASN A 463 -2.55 19.09 23.14
N GLY A 464 -2.65 18.29 22.09
CA GLY A 464 -3.55 18.57 20.97
C GLY A 464 -3.72 17.38 20.03
N LEU A 465 -4.93 17.29 19.44
CA LEU A 465 -5.37 16.14 18.65
C LEU A 465 -5.05 16.26 17.15
N ASN A 466 -4.81 17.48 16.67
CA ASN A 466 -4.82 17.80 15.23
C ASN A 466 -3.55 18.51 14.81
N TYR A 467 -2.41 17.94 15.18
CA TYR A 467 -1.17 18.49 14.68
C TYR A 467 -0.89 18.02 13.24
N SER A 468 -0.26 18.91 12.47
CA SER A 468 0.28 18.64 11.14
C SER A 468 1.75 19.06 11.06
N ILE A 469 2.58 18.32 10.33
CA ILE A 469 4.01 18.56 10.12
C ILE A 469 4.19 18.72 8.64
N LYS A 470 4.89 19.78 8.25
CA LYS A 470 5.25 20.06 6.87
C LYS A 470 6.76 20.03 6.73
N ILE A 471 7.25 19.21 5.81
CA ILE A 471 8.66 19.20 5.39
C ILE A 471 8.69 19.88 4.04
N MET A 472 9.34 21.04 3.97
CA MET A 472 9.46 21.83 2.76
C MET A 472 10.91 21.82 2.31
N ALA A 473 11.18 21.16 1.19
CA ALA A 473 12.43 21.25 0.47
C ALA A 473 12.48 22.59 -0.26
N ASN A 474 13.61 23.28 -0.19
CA ASN A 474 13.91 24.53 -0.84
C ASN A 474 15.21 24.39 -1.61
N ASN A 475 15.32 25.02 -2.78
CA ASN A 475 16.59 25.15 -3.48
C ASN A 475 17.07 26.61 -3.52
N SER A 476 18.33 26.84 -3.89
CA SER A 476 18.90 28.21 -3.99
C SER A 476 18.30 29.05 -5.13
N LEU A 477 17.40 28.48 -5.94
CA LEU A 477 16.64 29.18 -6.99
C LEU A 477 15.23 29.58 -6.51
N ASN A 478 14.98 29.52 -5.19
CA ASN A 478 13.69 29.82 -4.56
C ASN A 478 12.52 28.92 -5.03
N GLN A 479 12.83 27.72 -5.53
CA GLN A 479 11.81 26.71 -5.79
C GLN A 479 11.62 25.87 -4.53
N SER A 480 10.36 25.55 -4.24
CA SER A 480 9.98 24.79 -3.06
C SER A 480 9.10 23.60 -3.42
N SER A 481 9.29 22.49 -2.72
CA SER A 481 8.47 21.28 -2.83
C SER A 481 8.18 20.78 -1.42
N GLN A 482 6.99 20.23 -1.16
CA GLN A 482 6.58 19.92 0.22
C GLN A 482 5.81 18.62 0.36
N ILE A 483 5.91 18.04 1.55
CA ILE A 483 5.04 16.97 2.06
C ILE A 483 4.40 17.42 3.37
N ILE A 484 3.13 17.08 3.57
CA ILE A 484 2.37 17.38 4.79
C ILE A 484 1.90 16.08 5.41
N ILE A 485 2.27 15.87 6.67
CA ILE A 485 1.80 14.78 7.54
C ILE A 485 0.69 15.37 8.41
N LYS A 486 -0.47 14.74 8.44
CA LYS A 486 -1.66 15.25 9.13
C LYS A 486 -2.04 14.37 10.32
N ASN A 487 -2.87 14.92 11.20
CA ASN A 487 -3.60 14.20 12.25
C ASN A 487 -2.71 13.41 13.22
N PHE A 488 -1.64 14.01 13.74
CA PHE A 488 -0.92 13.42 14.86
C PHE A 488 -1.30 14.04 16.20
N LEU A 489 -1.34 13.16 17.20
CA LEU A 489 -1.69 13.45 18.57
C LEU A 489 -0.45 13.74 19.41
N ILE A 490 -0.14 15.01 19.68
CA ILE A 490 0.90 15.34 20.67
C ILE A 490 0.27 15.35 22.04
N LEU A 491 0.86 14.57 22.95
CA LEU A 491 0.54 14.59 24.36
C LEU A 491 1.83 14.82 25.15
N LYS A 492 1.82 15.84 25.99
CA LYS A 492 2.89 16.29 26.86
C LYS A 492 2.72 15.64 28.23
N ASN A 493 3.80 15.04 28.73
CA ASN A 493 3.92 14.51 30.09
C ASN A 493 2.80 13.52 30.48
N ILE A 494 2.42 12.61 29.60
CA ILE A 494 1.43 11.59 29.97
C ILE A 494 2.03 10.62 30.97
N GLU A 495 1.37 10.44 32.11
CA GLU A 495 1.60 9.27 32.94
C GLU A 495 0.92 8.05 32.31
N ARG A 496 1.73 7.04 31.93
CA ARG A 496 1.21 5.75 31.44
C ARG A 496 0.29 5.10 32.49
N PRO A 497 -0.71 4.30 32.08
CA PRO A 497 -1.47 3.50 33.02
C PRO A 497 -0.52 2.65 33.85
N LYS A 498 -0.77 2.55 35.15
CA LYS A 498 0.03 1.72 36.06
C LYS A 498 -0.89 0.75 36.79
N ILE A 499 -0.60 -0.54 36.70
CA ILE A 499 -1.26 -1.54 37.55
C ILE A 499 -0.76 -1.33 38.99
N LEU A 500 -1.68 -1.13 39.93
CA LEU A 500 -1.36 -0.67 41.29
C LEU A 500 -1.26 -1.79 42.33
N ASN A 501 -1.87 -2.95 42.05
CA ASN A 501 -2.06 -4.01 43.04
C ASN A 501 -1.60 -5.39 42.57
N LEU A 502 -0.72 -5.43 41.55
CA LEU A 502 0.00 -6.63 41.15
C LEU A 502 1.51 -6.41 41.24
N GLU A 503 2.20 -7.39 41.81
CA GLU A 503 3.67 -7.41 41.86
C GLU A 503 4.23 -8.48 40.92
N ASN A 504 5.47 -8.30 40.47
CA ASN A 504 6.15 -9.30 39.64
C ASN A 504 6.25 -10.65 40.39
N ASN A 505 5.89 -11.73 39.71
CA ASN A 505 5.81 -13.10 40.21
C ASN A 505 4.72 -13.38 41.26
N GLN A 506 3.75 -12.46 41.43
CA GLN A 506 2.60 -12.73 42.28
C GLN A 506 1.84 -13.96 41.77
N LYS A 507 1.33 -14.77 42.70
CA LYS A 507 0.50 -15.94 42.39
C LYS A 507 -0.96 -15.53 42.38
N LEU A 508 -1.63 -15.76 41.26
CA LEU A 508 -3.05 -15.46 41.10
C LEU A 508 -3.91 -16.72 41.13
N TYR A 509 -5.02 -16.64 41.87
CA TYR A 509 -5.97 -17.73 42.04
C TYR A 509 -7.39 -17.19 42.26
N GLY A 510 -8.37 -17.74 41.53
CA GLY A 510 -9.78 -17.38 41.63
C GLY A 510 -10.13 -16.07 40.92
N LYS A 511 -11.09 -15.31 41.48
CA LYS A 511 -11.45 -13.99 40.97
C LYS A 511 -10.46 -12.94 41.49
N VAL A 512 -9.72 -12.31 40.58
CA VAL A 512 -8.71 -11.29 40.88
C VAL A 512 -9.22 -9.94 40.40
N TYR A 513 -9.15 -8.95 41.29
CA TYR A 513 -9.42 -7.55 40.97
C TYR A 513 -8.10 -6.85 40.68
N ILE A 514 -7.93 -6.33 39.48
CA ILE A 514 -6.72 -5.62 39.06
C ILE A 514 -7.07 -4.14 39.03
N LYS A 515 -6.51 -3.37 39.96
CA LYS A 515 -6.68 -1.92 40.04
C LYS A 515 -5.56 -1.24 39.25
N PHE A 516 -5.89 -0.16 38.56
CA PHE A 516 -4.89 0.63 37.84
C PHE A 516 -5.10 2.12 38.03
N SER A 517 -4.05 2.90 37.81
CA SER A 517 -4.14 4.36 37.70
C SER A 517 -4.56 4.72 36.28
N PRO A 518 -5.74 5.35 36.08
CA PRO A 518 -6.15 5.81 34.76
C PRO A 518 -5.23 6.95 34.29
N ILE A 519 -5.19 7.16 32.99
CA ILE A 519 -4.47 8.28 32.39
C ILE A 519 -5.24 9.56 32.67
N GLN A 520 -4.54 10.57 33.18
CA GLN A 520 -5.09 11.92 33.33
C GLN A 520 -4.67 12.77 32.13
N ILE A 521 -5.60 13.01 31.20
CA ILE A 521 -5.39 13.89 30.04
C ILE A 521 -6.42 15.00 30.11
N ASN A 522 -5.96 16.25 30.06
CA ASN A 522 -6.84 17.41 29.96
C ASN A 522 -7.24 17.67 28.50
N LEU A 523 -7.83 16.67 27.86
CA LEU A 523 -8.41 16.74 26.52
C LEU A 523 -9.77 16.04 26.56
N PRO A 524 -10.71 16.40 25.67
CA PRO A 524 -12.03 15.79 25.58
C PRO A 524 -11.98 14.37 24.97
N LEU A 525 -11.07 13.51 25.44
CA LEU A 525 -10.90 12.14 24.97
C LEU A 525 -11.74 11.16 25.81
N GLU A 526 -12.43 10.24 25.13
CA GLU A 526 -12.93 9.02 25.74
C GLU A 526 -11.79 8.00 25.78
N ILE A 527 -11.49 7.44 26.95
CA ILE A 527 -10.42 6.46 27.12
C ILE A 527 -11.03 5.10 27.48
N LYS A 528 -10.77 4.09 26.65
CA LYS A 528 -11.17 2.70 26.89
C LYS A 528 -9.94 1.91 27.32
N TYR A 529 -10.05 1.18 28.43
CA TYR A 529 -8.95 0.36 28.92
C TYR A 529 -9.21 -1.10 28.59
N THR A 530 -8.19 -1.76 28.03
CA THR A 530 -8.19 -3.18 27.72
C THR A 530 -7.03 -3.84 28.45
N LEU A 531 -7.33 -4.87 29.23
CA LEU A 531 -6.31 -5.66 29.91
C LEU A 531 -5.91 -6.86 29.05
N PHE A 532 -4.64 -6.92 28.71
CA PHE A 532 -4.03 -8.01 27.97
C PHE A 532 -3.26 -8.93 28.91
N ALA A 533 -3.32 -10.24 28.64
CA ALA A 533 -2.38 -11.21 29.19
C ALA A 533 -1.68 -11.96 28.07
N LEU A 534 -0.36 -11.80 28.01
CA LEU A 534 0.49 -12.50 27.06
C LEU A 534 1.16 -13.67 27.77
N SER A 535 0.86 -14.90 27.35
CA SER A 535 1.60 -16.06 27.87
C SER A 535 3.01 -16.13 27.29
N LEU A 536 3.97 -16.70 28.01
CA LEU A 536 5.34 -16.98 27.51
C LEU A 536 5.39 -17.93 26.30
N ILE A 537 4.27 -18.52 25.88
CA ILE A 537 4.16 -19.46 24.76
C ILE A 537 3.31 -18.83 23.63
N ASP A 538 3.36 -17.50 23.49
CA ASP A 538 2.81 -16.70 22.37
C ASP A 538 1.29 -16.84 22.11
N HIS A 539 0.51 -16.98 23.19
CA HIS A 539 -0.93 -16.75 23.13
C HIS A 539 -1.29 -15.43 23.81
N LEU A 540 -1.88 -14.52 23.04
CA LEU A 540 -2.47 -13.26 23.49
C LEU A 540 -3.92 -13.50 23.90
N PHE A 541 -4.27 -13.17 25.15
CA PHE A 541 -5.64 -13.24 25.64
C PHE A 541 -6.17 -11.83 25.92
N ASN A 542 -7.27 -11.49 25.25
CA ASN A 542 -8.09 -10.32 25.60
C ASN A 542 -9.02 -10.73 26.73
N ILE A 543 -8.84 -10.14 27.90
CA ILE A 543 -9.52 -10.62 29.10
C ILE A 543 -10.81 -9.83 29.36
N SER A 544 -10.76 -8.50 29.22
CA SER A 544 -11.91 -7.64 29.51
C SER A 544 -11.69 -6.19 29.09
N TYR A 545 -12.78 -5.49 28.78
CA TYR A 545 -12.85 -4.03 28.63
C TYR A 545 -13.38 -3.40 29.93
N SER A 546 -12.85 -2.25 30.31
CA SER A 546 -13.36 -1.47 31.44
C SER A 546 -13.30 0.03 31.15
N THR A 547 -14.35 0.75 31.54
CA THR A 547 -14.37 2.22 31.64
C THR A 547 -14.12 2.69 33.07
N SER A 548 -13.89 1.76 34.00
CA SER A 548 -13.59 2.00 35.42
C SER A 548 -12.13 1.70 35.73
N ASP A 549 -11.64 2.13 36.89
CA ASP A 549 -10.24 2.01 37.35
C ASP A 549 -9.84 0.58 37.80
N PHE A 550 -10.62 -0.44 37.44
CA PHE A 550 -10.31 -1.84 37.73
C PHE A 550 -10.82 -2.81 36.66
N PHE A 551 -10.22 -4.01 36.65
CA PHE A 551 -10.64 -5.18 35.89
C PHE A 551 -10.91 -6.36 36.83
N ILE A 552 -11.81 -7.26 36.43
CA ILE A 552 -12.07 -8.52 37.15
C ILE A 552 -11.69 -9.68 36.24
N ILE A 553 -10.72 -10.48 36.66
CA ILE A 553 -10.32 -11.72 35.98
C ILE A 553 -10.78 -12.91 36.81
N ASP A 554 -11.47 -13.86 36.21
CA ASP A 554 -11.67 -15.17 36.83
C ASP A 554 -10.65 -16.16 36.29
N THR A 555 -9.63 -16.50 37.10
CA THR A 555 -8.56 -17.38 36.64
C THR A 555 -9.04 -18.81 36.38
N LYS A 556 -10.25 -19.19 36.82
CA LYS A 556 -10.83 -20.50 36.56
C LYS A 556 -11.20 -20.72 35.09
N ASN A 557 -11.39 -19.63 34.34
CA ASN A 557 -11.70 -19.70 32.91
C ASN A 557 -10.46 -19.96 32.04
N PHE A 558 -9.27 -19.85 32.60
CA PHE A 558 -8.03 -20.19 31.92
C PHE A 558 -7.87 -21.72 31.87
N ASN A 559 -8.32 -22.31 30.75
CA ASN A 559 -8.36 -23.76 30.58
C ASN A 559 -6.99 -24.34 30.20
N PHE A 560 -5.98 -24.10 31.02
CA PHE A 560 -4.64 -24.63 30.78
C PHE A 560 -4.37 -25.90 31.58
N GLY A 561 -3.52 -26.79 31.06
CA GLY A 561 -3.17 -28.06 31.73
C GLY A 561 -2.05 -27.97 32.78
N LYS A 562 -1.44 -26.79 32.98
CA LYS A 562 -0.25 -26.54 33.83
C LYS A 562 -0.28 -25.11 34.40
N ASN A 563 0.69 -24.74 35.24
CA ASN A 563 0.93 -23.34 35.66
C ASN A 563 1.54 -22.55 34.51
N TYR A 564 1.12 -21.29 34.33
CA TYR A 564 1.62 -20.40 33.27
C TYR A 564 2.03 -19.05 33.85
N TYR A 565 3.09 -18.49 33.29
CA TYR A 565 3.44 -17.10 33.50
C TYR A 565 2.80 -16.25 32.41
N PHE A 566 2.17 -15.15 32.82
CA PHE A 566 1.57 -14.16 31.94
C PHE A 566 2.23 -12.81 32.16
N TYR A 567 2.49 -12.07 31.08
CA TYR A 567 2.70 -10.64 31.14
C TYR A 567 1.35 -9.95 31.05
N PHE A 568 0.94 -9.28 32.13
CA PHE A 568 -0.20 -8.39 32.14
C PHE A 568 0.24 -6.98 31.75
N TYR A 569 -0.51 -6.35 30.86
CA TYR A 569 -0.39 -4.92 30.60
C TYR A 569 -1.75 -4.35 30.22
N ILE A 570 -1.92 -3.05 30.46
CA ILE A 570 -3.12 -2.30 30.16
C ILE A 570 -2.84 -1.46 28.93
N LYS A 571 -3.69 -1.62 27.92
CA LYS A 571 -3.76 -0.73 26.77
C LYS A 571 -4.87 0.28 27.01
N ALA A 572 -4.56 1.56 26.97
CA ALA A 572 -5.52 2.65 27.04
C ALA A 572 -5.76 3.19 25.63
N GLU A 573 -6.90 2.86 25.04
CA GLU A 573 -7.33 3.31 23.72
C GLU A 573 -8.01 4.67 23.83
N LEU A 574 -7.55 5.64 23.05
CA LEU A 574 -7.95 7.04 23.05
C LEU A 574 -8.91 7.30 21.89
N TYR A 575 -10.10 7.79 22.20
CA TYR A 575 -11.13 8.13 21.24
C TYR A 575 -11.53 9.60 21.36
N TYR A 576 -11.78 10.27 20.24
CA TYR A 576 -12.38 11.61 20.20
C TYR A 576 -13.58 11.58 19.27
N ASN A 577 -14.76 11.95 19.79
CA ASN A 577 -16.03 11.88 19.03
C ASN A 577 -16.28 10.52 18.37
N GLY A 578 -15.88 9.42 19.03
CA GLY A 578 -16.06 8.05 18.56
C GLY A 578 -14.95 7.53 17.63
N ASN A 579 -14.06 8.39 17.15
CA ASN A 579 -12.93 8.03 16.30
C ASN A 579 -11.70 7.64 17.14
N PHE A 580 -10.99 6.57 16.77
CA PHE A 580 -9.76 6.08 17.39
C PHE A 580 -8.55 6.95 17.01
N TYR A 581 -7.97 7.63 18.00
CA TYR A 581 -6.75 8.44 17.84
C TYR A 581 -5.51 7.68 18.29
N GLY A 582 -5.73 6.68 19.15
CA GLY A 582 -4.88 5.52 19.23
C GLY A 582 -4.66 4.99 20.64
N TYR A 583 -3.45 4.63 21.09
CA TYR A 583 -3.33 3.92 22.38
C TYR A 583 -2.03 4.10 23.16
N ILE A 584 -2.11 3.88 24.47
CA ILE A 584 -0.97 3.93 25.41
C ILE A 584 -0.91 2.63 26.19
N ASP A 585 0.21 1.92 26.08
CA ASP A 585 0.45 0.73 26.90
C ASP A 585 1.06 1.08 28.27
N SER A 586 0.64 0.34 29.29
CA SER A 586 1.34 0.27 30.58
C SER A 586 2.64 -0.52 30.45
N ASP A 587 3.48 -0.40 31.47
CA ASP A 587 4.57 -1.36 31.65
C ASP A 587 4.01 -2.79 31.84
N LYS A 588 4.74 -3.79 31.34
CA LYS A 588 4.37 -5.21 31.45
C LYS A 588 4.74 -5.76 32.83
N ILE A 589 3.80 -6.42 33.51
CA ILE A 589 4.01 -7.09 34.80
C ILE A 589 3.92 -8.61 34.61
N LEU A 590 4.97 -9.34 35.02
CA LEU A 590 5.01 -10.80 34.94
C LEU A 590 4.32 -11.41 36.16
N VAL A 591 3.34 -12.27 35.95
CA VAL A 591 2.52 -12.86 37.02
C VAL A 591 2.36 -14.37 36.79
N LEU A 592 2.38 -15.16 37.87
CA LEU A 592 2.22 -16.62 37.81
C LEU A 592 0.76 -16.99 38.10
N VAL A 593 0.05 -17.57 37.14
CA VAL A 593 -1.32 -18.08 37.32
C VAL A 593 -1.26 -19.57 37.63
N ILE A 594 -1.79 -19.96 38.79
CA ILE A 594 -1.78 -21.35 39.28
C ILE A 594 -3.15 -21.97 39.06
N LYS A 595 -3.18 -23.15 38.44
CA LYS A 595 -4.41 -23.93 38.31
C LYS A 595 -4.68 -24.70 39.59
N GLU A 596 -5.92 -24.61 40.09
CA GLU A 596 -6.41 -25.58 41.06
C GLU A 596 -6.43 -26.96 40.40
N ILE A 597 -5.65 -27.89 40.92
CA ILE A 597 -5.85 -29.29 40.58
C ILE A 597 -7.04 -29.72 41.43
N ASP A 598 -8.22 -29.84 40.82
CA ASP A 598 -9.36 -30.48 41.46
C ASP A 598 -8.92 -31.86 41.98
N GLU A 599 -8.92 -32.04 43.31
CA GLU A 599 -8.45 -33.26 43.99
C GLU A 599 -9.15 -34.53 43.47
N ILE A 600 -10.29 -34.39 42.80
CA ILE A 600 -11.13 -35.44 42.23
C ILE A 600 -10.40 -36.29 41.17
N TYR A 601 -9.51 -35.73 40.34
CA TYR A 601 -8.84 -36.51 39.29
C TYR A 601 -7.79 -37.50 39.83
N SER A 602 -7.21 -37.21 41.00
CA SER A 602 -6.28 -38.13 41.65
C SER A 602 -6.97 -39.43 42.06
N THR A 603 -8.23 -39.36 42.48
CA THR A 603 -9.01 -40.51 42.95
C THR A 603 -9.44 -41.42 41.79
N TRP A 604 -9.82 -40.85 40.64
CA TRP A 604 -10.20 -41.62 39.45
C TRP A 604 -9.02 -42.33 38.78
N ILE A 605 -7.83 -41.71 38.75
CA ILE A 605 -6.62 -42.35 38.22
C ILE A 605 -6.23 -43.56 39.08
N ILE A 606 -6.33 -43.44 40.41
CA ILE A 606 -6.12 -44.58 41.32
C ILE A 606 -7.14 -45.69 41.03
N LEU A 607 -8.42 -45.34 40.83
CA LEU A 607 -9.50 -46.30 40.54
C LEU A 607 -9.26 -47.07 39.22
N ILE A 608 -8.87 -46.37 38.15
CA ILE A 608 -8.59 -46.96 36.83
C ILE A 608 -7.39 -47.90 36.90
N LEU A 609 -6.32 -47.53 37.61
CA LEU A 609 -5.15 -48.38 37.79
C LEU A 609 -5.49 -49.66 38.58
N SER A 610 -6.38 -49.58 39.58
CA SER A 610 -6.89 -50.78 40.26
C SER A 610 -7.74 -51.70 39.36
N PHE A 611 -8.54 -51.15 38.44
CA PHE A 611 -9.33 -51.94 37.48
C PHE A 611 -8.46 -52.65 36.42
N ILE A 612 -7.40 -52.00 35.94
CA ILE A 612 -6.44 -52.61 35.00
C ILE A 612 -5.72 -53.79 35.68
N SER A 613 -5.33 -53.61 36.94
CA SER A 613 -4.68 -54.64 37.76
C SER A 613 -5.57 -55.88 37.93
N LEU A 614 -6.86 -55.68 38.24
CA LEU A 614 -7.85 -56.76 38.38
C LEU A 614 -8.08 -57.51 37.07
N SER A 615 -8.13 -56.78 35.95
CA SER A 615 -8.35 -57.35 34.61
C SER A 615 -7.19 -58.26 34.16
N ILE A 616 -5.95 -57.89 34.51
CA ILE A 616 -4.75 -58.70 34.25
C ILE A 616 -4.77 -60.00 35.07
N ILE A 617 -5.26 -59.95 36.32
CA ILE A 617 -5.39 -61.13 37.20
C ILE A 617 -6.41 -62.11 36.61
N ILE A 618 -7.60 -61.63 36.21
CA ILE A 618 -8.66 -62.46 35.61
C ILE A 618 -8.18 -63.12 34.31
N TYR A 619 -7.45 -62.38 33.46
CA TYR A 619 -6.89 -62.92 32.22
C TYR A 619 -5.87 -64.04 32.47
N ARG A 620 -4.97 -63.87 33.46
CA ARG A 620 -4.00 -64.91 33.84
C ARG A 620 -4.68 -66.15 34.39
N TRP A 621 -5.74 -65.98 35.18
CA TRP A 621 -6.50 -67.10 35.75
C TRP A 621 -7.19 -67.93 34.67
N ASN A 622 -7.83 -67.27 33.70
CA ASN A 622 -8.51 -67.92 32.58
C ASN A 622 -7.54 -68.64 31.63
N LYS A 623 -6.31 -68.12 31.47
CA LYS A 623 -5.24 -68.76 30.68
C LYS A 623 -4.71 -70.04 31.35
N ASN A 624 -4.58 -70.06 32.67
CA ASN A 624 -4.15 -71.25 33.41
C ASN A 624 -5.24 -72.33 33.45
N PHE A 625 -6.51 -71.92 33.63
CA PHE A 625 -7.65 -72.84 33.61
C PHE A 625 -7.79 -73.59 32.27
N LYS A 626 -7.58 -72.90 31.14
CA LYS A 626 -7.54 -73.54 29.81
C LYS A 626 -6.34 -74.46 29.58
N LYS A 627 -5.26 -74.29 30.34
CA LYS A 627 -4.09 -75.16 30.25
C LYS A 627 -4.33 -76.47 31.02
N GLU A 628 -4.90 -76.39 32.22
CA GLU A 628 -5.26 -77.58 33.02
C GLU A 628 -6.35 -78.43 32.36
N LEU A 629 -7.36 -77.81 31.72
CA LEU A 629 -8.38 -78.53 30.95
C LEU A 629 -7.82 -79.32 29.75
N ARG A 630 -6.74 -78.83 29.12
CA ARG A 630 -6.07 -79.54 28.00
C ARG A 630 -5.16 -80.67 28.47
N GLU A 631 -4.64 -80.59 29.68
CA GLU A 631 -3.81 -81.66 30.27
C GLU A 631 -4.69 -82.82 30.81
N LEU A 632 -5.95 -82.55 31.16
CA LEU A 632 -6.97 -83.55 31.54
C LEU A 632 -7.65 -84.28 30.37
N GLU A 633 -7.68 -83.71 29.16
CA GLU A 633 -8.20 -84.39 27.96
C GLU A 633 -7.16 -85.32 27.29
N ILE A 634 -5.91 -85.33 27.76
CA ILE A 634 -4.80 -86.15 27.23
C ILE A 634 -4.42 -87.31 28.17
N SER A 635 -5.07 -87.44 29.33
CA SER A 635 -4.99 -88.57 30.26
C SER A 635 -6.27 -89.39 30.24
#